data_AF-A0A2Z5X557-F1
#
_entry.id   AF-A0A2Z5X557-F1
#
_cell.length_a   1.000
_cell.length_b   1.000
_cell.length_c   1.000
_cell.angle_alpha   90.00
_cell.angle_beta   90.00
_cell.angle_gamma   90.00
#
_symmetry.space_group_name_H-M   'P 1'
#
loop_
_entity.id
_entity.type
_entity.pdbx_description
1 polymer ?
#
loop_
_entity_poly.entity_id
_entity_poly.type
_entity_poly.pdbx_seq_one_letter_code
_entity_poly.pdbx_strand_id
1 'polypeptide(L)'
;MSFCWFTSFIGYPNFLKTEGSSYDLGQVFLTLAQASLEGKTYSESKELFPDLDPAQVETKKAAFQEFGLLYVVPRSNVITLTPLGLQVYNLSINRQNLEENRRAILFMLSHSLARYQFNNPLSVGGNRKVNIARAKSSDVLPYLACYYLLLKLDGLLTISELKGAVFSLQTMSELRNIETSIRNQRRTKKAFIDISGLPINPRTADNLKIYFMAHLSLDWEILKTTTANYYGNDEQAFELTEFGYELVESILNEQWLQWQSPISTIPTAQSYQSIDDYFCNGIGKQCSINLIDDDASRAELITMEISEGLLNLSDLEELKQLPRRTFQEGKKRLIQHVRTERTRNSSLVREAKNLFRERYSRLYCEVCSFDFEVKYGQRGKDYIEAHHKTPISELEEETELTVDDLAMVCSNCHRMLHRSPWITVHELIEIIRVEE
;
A
#
# COMPACT_ATOMS: atom_id res chain seq x y z
N MET A 1 3.78 -34.87 3.38
CA MET A 1 4.20 -33.85 2.39
C MET A 1 4.67 -32.66 3.17
N SER A 2 5.82 -32.10 2.83
CA SER A 2 6.25 -30.80 3.32
C SER A 2 5.21 -29.76 2.91
N PHE A 3 4.75 -28.94 3.86
CA PHE A 3 3.74 -27.91 3.60
C PHE A 3 4.39 -26.71 2.91
N CYS A 4 3.66 -26.12 1.95
CA CYS A 4 4.04 -24.88 1.29
C CYS A 4 2.77 -24.12 0.89
N TRP A 5 2.86 -22.81 0.85
CA TRP A 5 1.79 -21.96 0.34
C TRP A 5 1.62 -22.20 -1.17
N PHE A 6 0.39 -22.21 -1.65
CA PHE A 6 0.06 -22.21 -3.08
C PHE A 6 -1.16 -21.33 -3.25
N THR A 7 -1.04 -20.35 -4.13
CA THR A 7 -2.12 -19.46 -4.56
C THR A 7 -2.48 -19.75 -6.01
N SER A 8 -3.50 -19.09 -6.54
CA SER A 8 -3.76 -19.16 -7.97
C SER A 8 -2.54 -18.66 -8.76
N PHE A 9 -2.22 -19.34 -9.86
CA PHE A 9 -1.12 -18.99 -10.77
C PHE A 9 -1.62 -18.00 -11.83
N ILE A 10 -2.34 -16.98 -11.39
CA ILE A 10 -2.87 -15.91 -12.23
C ILE A 10 -2.60 -14.58 -11.53
N GLY A 11 -2.54 -13.50 -12.28
CA GLY A 11 -2.41 -12.16 -11.70
C GLY A 11 -3.68 -11.73 -10.97
N TYR A 12 -3.73 -10.46 -10.59
CA TYR A 12 -4.88 -9.86 -9.91
C TYR A 12 -5.76 -9.05 -10.89
N PRO A 13 -7.04 -8.85 -10.58
CA PRO A 13 -7.91 -7.98 -11.38
C PRO A 13 -7.54 -6.51 -11.16
N ASN A 14 -6.99 -5.86 -12.20
CA ASN A 14 -6.67 -4.43 -12.18
C ASN A 14 -7.76 -3.66 -12.93
N PHE A 15 -8.37 -2.68 -12.24
CA PHE A 15 -9.42 -1.82 -12.80
C PHE A 15 -8.90 -0.45 -13.26
N LEU A 16 -7.70 -0.08 -12.82
CA LEU A 16 -7.08 1.24 -13.00
C LEU A 16 -6.25 1.34 -14.29
N LYS A 17 -5.76 0.20 -14.79
CA LYS A 17 -5.04 0.13 -16.07
C LYS A 17 -5.97 0.24 -17.27
N THR A 18 -5.37 0.54 -18.42
CA THR A 18 -6.05 0.59 -19.72
C THR A 18 -5.75 -0.60 -20.62
N GLU A 19 -4.69 -1.36 -20.33
CA GLU A 19 -4.24 -2.50 -21.14
C GLU A 19 -3.46 -3.54 -20.31
N GLY A 20 -3.25 -4.73 -20.89
CA GLY A 20 -2.47 -5.82 -20.32
C GLY A 20 -3.29 -6.88 -19.60
N SER A 21 -2.64 -7.98 -19.22
CA SER A 21 -3.32 -9.19 -18.73
C SER A 21 -4.08 -9.00 -17.40
N SER A 22 -3.60 -8.13 -16.51
CA SER A 22 -4.30 -7.78 -15.26
C SER A 22 -5.51 -6.88 -15.50
N TYR A 23 -5.42 -5.99 -16.49
CA TYR A 23 -6.56 -5.20 -16.96
C TYR A 23 -7.63 -6.08 -17.61
N ASP A 24 -7.24 -7.01 -18.49
CA ASP A 24 -8.15 -7.98 -19.11
C ASP A 24 -8.88 -8.80 -18.04
N LEU A 25 -8.16 -9.17 -16.97
CA LEU A 25 -8.75 -9.87 -15.84
C LEU A 25 -9.80 -9.00 -15.10
N GLY A 26 -9.54 -7.70 -14.94
CA GLY A 26 -10.53 -6.74 -14.42
C GLY A 26 -11.78 -6.64 -15.31
N GLN A 27 -11.62 -6.57 -16.63
CA GLN A 27 -12.75 -6.51 -17.57
C GLN A 27 -13.61 -7.79 -17.53
N VAL A 28 -12.97 -8.96 -17.41
CA VAL A 28 -13.68 -10.23 -17.24
C VAL A 28 -14.48 -10.23 -15.93
N PHE A 29 -13.93 -9.69 -14.84
CA PHE A 29 -14.69 -9.53 -13.59
C PHE A 29 -15.94 -8.66 -13.79
N LEU A 30 -15.78 -7.46 -14.36
CA LEU A 30 -16.90 -6.52 -14.57
C LEU A 30 -18.03 -7.16 -15.40
N THR A 31 -17.65 -7.89 -16.45
CA THR A 31 -18.60 -8.60 -17.33
C THR A 31 -19.34 -9.71 -16.59
N LEU A 32 -18.62 -10.54 -15.81
CA LEU A 32 -19.23 -11.59 -14.99
C LEU A 32 -20.10 -11.04 -13.85
N ALA A 33 -19.69 -9.92 -13.24
CA ALA A 33 -20.45 -9.25 -12.19
C ALA A 33 -21.78 -8.73 -12.74
N GLN A 34 -21.75 -8.04 -13.88
CA GLN A 34 -22.97 -7.58 -14.56
C GLN A 34 -23.87 -8.77 -14.94
N ALA A 35 -23.31 -9.88 -15.45
CA ALA A 35 -24.08 -11.08 -15.77
C ALA A 35 -24.75 -11.69 -14.51
N SER A 36 -24.05 -11.70 -13.37
CA SER A 36 -24.62 -12.13 -12.09
C SER A 36 -25.79 -11.24 -11.65
N LEU A 37 -25.65 -9.91 -11.78
CA LEU A 37 -26.72 -8.95 -11.46
C LEU A 37 -27.94 -9.07 -12.37
N GLU A 38 -27.74 -9.44 -13.64
CA GLU A 38 -28.80 -9.71 -14.60
C GLU A 38 -29.48 -11.08 -14.39
N GLY A 39 -28.98 -11.90 -13.44
CA GLY A 39 -29.51 -13.23 -13.18
C GLY A 39 -29.16 -14.26 -14.26
N LYS A 40 -28.14 -14.00 -15.10
CA LYS A 40 -27.65 -14.97 -16.08
C LYS A 40 -27.05 -16.18 -15.38
N THR A 41 -27.25 -17.35 -15.96
CA THR A 41 -26.59 -18.57 -15.50
C THR A 41 -25.08 -18.50 -15.78
N TYR A 42 -24.32 -19.32 -15.06
CA TYR A 42 -22.89 -19.39 -15.27
C TYR A 42 -22.53 -19.87 -16.69
N SER A 43 -23.28 -20.84 -17.23
CA SER A 43 -23.13 -21.26 -18.63
C SER A 43 -23.34 -20.11 -19.62
N GLU A 44 -24.43 -19.35 -19.48
CA GLU A 44 -24.69 -18.18 -20.35
C GLU A 44 -23.60 -17.11 -20.19
N SER A 45 -23.08 -16.92 -18.97
CA SER A 45 -22.00 -15.95 -18.73
C SER A 45 -20.70 -16.30 -19.46
N LYS A 46 -20.45 -17.58 -19.78
CA LYS A 46 -19.26 -17.98 -20.56
C LYS A 46 -19.36 -17.58 -22.02
N GLU A 47 -20.57 -17.49 -22.56
CA GLU A 47 -20.82 -17.08 -23.96
C GLU A 47 -20.52 -15.59 -24.18
N LEU A 48 -20.38 -14.81 -23.11
CA LEU A 48 -20.00 -13.40 -23.16
C LEU A 48 -18.51 -13.18 -23.54
N PHE A 49 -17.72 -14.25 -23.62
CA PHE A 49 -16.29 -14.19 -23.92
C PHE A 49 -15.96 -15.05 -25.16
N PRO A 50 -16.30 -14.58 -26.39
CA PRO A 50 -16.08 -15.37 -27.60
C PRO A 50 -14.60 -15.68 -27.86
N ASP A 51 -13.69 -14.85 -27.34
CA ASP A 51 -12.24 -14.98 -27.51
C ASP A 51 -11.56 -15.84 -26.42
N LEU A 52 -12.31 -16.29 -25.40
CA LEU A 52 -11.78 -17.11 -24.32
C LEU A 52 -12.33 -18.53 -24.40
N ASP A 53 -11.44 -19.51 -24.28
CA ASP A 53 -11.89 -20.88 -24.12
C ASP A 53 -12.54 -21.09 -22.72
N PRO A 54 -13.43 -22.09 -22.55
CA PRO A 54 -14.09 -22.32 -21.27
C PRO A 54 -13.14 -22.59 -20.09
N ALA A 55 -11.93 -23.12 -20.33
CA ALA A 55 -10.95 -23.38 -19.28
C ALA A 55 -10.23 -22.10 -18.82
N GLN A 56 -10.02 -21.14 -19.73
CA GLN A 56 -9.54 -19.81 -19.40
C GLN A 56 -10.54 -19.06 -18.52
N VAL A 57 -11.85 -19.14 -18.83
CA VAL A 57 -12.89 -18.54 -17.97
C VAL A 57 -12.91 -19.18 -16.58
N GLU A 58 -12.76 -20.51 -16.47
CA GLU A 58 -12.62 -21.18 -15.16
C GLU A 58 -11.38 -20.70 -14.38
N THR A 59 -10.26 -20.52 -15.07
CA THR A 59 -9.00 -20.07 -14.45
C THR A 59 -9.11 -18.64 -13.96
N LYS A 60 -9.73 -17.74 -14.73
CA LYS A 60 -10.00 -16.35 -14.32
C LYS A 60 -10.99 -16.27 -13.15
N LYS A 61 -12.06 -17.08 -13.18
CA LYS A 61 -13.00 -17.19 -12.05
C LYS A 61 -12.29 -17.60 -10.76
N ALA A 62 -11.35 -18.54 -10.82
CA ALA A 62 -10.58 -18.95 -9.64
C ALA A 62 -9.80 -17.77 -9.01
N ALA A 63 -9.32 -16.83 -9.83
CA ALA A 63 -8.72 -15.58 -9.34
C ALA A 63 -9.74 -14.77 -8.52
N PHE A 64 -10.94 -14.55 -9.07
CA PHE A 64 -11.96 -13.76 -8.38
C PHE A 64 -12.45 -14.40 -7.09
N GLN A 65 -12.42 -15.74 -7.00
CA GLN A 65 -12.67 -16.46 -5.76
C GLN A 65 -11.57 -16.21 -4.73
N GLU A 66 -10.30 -16.12 -5.14
CA GLU A 66 -9.20 -15.78 -4.25
C GLU A 66 -9.27 -14.34 -3.73
N PHE A 67 -9.77 -13.40 -4.53
CA PHE A 67 -10.07 -12.04 -4.10
C PHE A 67 -11.44 -11.88 -3.41
N GLY A 68 -12.21 -12.96 -3.26
CA GLY A 68 -13.52 -12.94 -2.63
C GLY A 68 -14.56 -12.09 -3.37
N LEU A 69 -14.40 -11.86 -4.67
CA LEU A 69 -15.27 -10.97 -5.46
C LEU A 69 -16.51 -11.69 -6.00
N LEU A 70 -16.35 -12.90 -6.53
CA LEU A 70 -17.45 -13.71 -7.04
C LEU A 70 -17.13 -15.20 -6.92
N TYR A 71 -18.17 -16.02 -6.97
CA TYR A 71 -18.04 -17.47 -6.90
C TYR A 71 -19.18 -18.17 -7.64
N VAL A 72 -19.00 -19.47 -7.87
CA VAL A 72 -20.03 -20.36 -8.42
C VAL A 72 -20.16 -21.53 -7.48
N VAL A 73 -21.37 -21.78 -6.99
CA VAL A 73 -21.65 -22.97 -6.18
C VAL A 73 -21.55 -24.22 -7.07
N PRO A 74 -20.80 -25.26 -6.68
CA PRO A 74 -20.67 -26.46 -7.49
C PRO A 74 -22.04 -27.04 -7.87
N ARG A 75 -22.25 -27.28 -9.16
CA ARG A 75 -23.49 -27.83 -9.75
C ARG A 75 -24.73 -26.94 -9.62
N SER A 76 -24.59 -25.67 -9.23
CA SER A 76 -25.74 -24.74 -9.23
C SER A 76 -25.99 -24.12 -10.60
N ASN A 77 -24.95 -23.99 -11.44
CA ASN A 77 -24.97 -23.15 -12.64
C ASN A 77 -25.32 -21.67 -12.36
N VAL A 78 -25.10 -21.20 -11.14
CA VAL A 78 -25.35 -19.82 -10.71
C VAL A 78 -24.02 -19.16 -10.40
N ILE A 79 -23.76 -18.02 -11.04
CA ILE A 79 -22.66 -17.12 -10.68
C ILE A 79 -23.17 -16.09 -9.68
N THR A 80 -22.50 -15.99 -8.54
CA THR A 80 -22.90 -15.15 -7.43
C THR A 80 -21.83 -14.10 -7.16
N LEU A 81 -22.21 -12.83 -7.21
CA LEU A 81 -21.41 -11.70 -6.76
C LEU A 81 -21.46 -11.61 -5.23
N THR A 82 -20.32 -11.46 -4.56
CA THR A 82 -20.28 -11.31 -3.10
C THR A 82 -20.65 -9.87 -2.69
N PRO A 83 -20.96 -9.61 -1.42
CA PRO A 83 -21.16 -8.24 -0.93
C PRO A 83 -19.98 -7.30 -1.23
N LEU A 84 -18.74 -7.77 -1.02
CA LEU A 84 -17.52 -7.02 -1.36
C LEU A 84 -17.34 -6.89 -2.87
N GLY A 85 -17.63 -7.95 -3.64
CA GLY A 85 -17.60 -7.92 -5.10
C GLY A 85 -18.53 -6.86 -5.68
N LEU A 86 -19.72 -6.68 -5.10
CA LEU A 86 -20.65 -5.62 -5.46
C LEU A 86 -20.08 -4.23 -5.17
N GLN A 87 -19.41 -4.04 -4.03
CA GLN A 87 -18.74 -2.76 -3.73
C GLN A 87 -17.65 -2.45 -4.76
N VAL A 88 -16.78 -3.42 -5.04
CA VAL A 88 -15.70 -3.26 -6.04
C VAL A 88 -16.28 -3.00 -7.43
N TYR A 89 -17.34 -3.72 -7.83
CA TYR A 89 -18.04 -3.51 -9.10
C TYR A 89 -18.55 -2.07 -9.23
N ASN A 90 -19.29 -1.58 -8.24
CA ASN A 90 -19.85 -0.22 -8.25
C ASN A 90 -18.78 0.87 -8.33
N LEU A 91 -17.64 0.66 -7.66
CA LEU A 91 -16.50 1.59 -7.70
C LEU A 91 -15.73 1.54 -9.03
N SER A 92 -15.82 0.42 -9.75
CA SER A 92 -14.95 0.14 -10.92
C SER A 92 -15.68 0.27 -12.27
N ILE A 93 -17.01 0.30 -12.29
CA ILE A 93 -17.80 0.29 -13.54
C ILE A 93 -17.72 1.62 -14.30
N ASN A 94 -17.67 2.75 -13.59
CA ASN A 94 -17.53 4.07 -14.20
C ASN A 94 -16.05 4.48 -14.24
N ARG A 95 -15.47 4.48 -15.45
CA ARG A 95 -14.06 4.83 -15.66
C ARG A 95 -13.68 6.23 -15.22
N GLN A 96 -14.61 7.19 -15.29
CA GLN A 96 -14.32 8.58 -14.94
C GLN A 96 -13.96 8.74 -13.45
N ASN A 97 -14.45 7.83 -12.61
CA ASN A 97 -14.27 7.90 -11.16
C ASN A 97 -13.20 6.93 -10.65
N LEU A 98 -12.45 6.24 -11.53
CA LEU A 98 -11.50 5.20 -11.12
C LEU A 98 -10.35 5.74 -10.27
N GLU A 99 -9.82 6.91 -10.59
CA GLU A 99 -8.74 7.52 -9.81
C GLU A 99 -9.24 8.00 -8.43
N GLU A 100 -10.44 8.57 -8.37
CA GLU A 100 -11.10 8.93 -7.09
C GLU A 100 -11.34 7.67 -6.23
N ASN A 101 -11.78 6.58 -6.87
CA ASN A 101 -12.09 5.31 -6.21
C ASN A 101 -10.86 4.43 -5.97
N ARG A 102 -9.68 4.81 -6.47
CA ARG A 102 -8.46 3.99 -6.48
C ARG A 102 -8.11 3.45 -5.11
N ARG A 103 -8.09 4.32 -4.10
CA ARG A 103 -7.78 3.96 -2.72
C ARG A 103 -8.77 2.94 -2.17
N ALA A 104 -10.07 3.18 -2.38
CA ALA A 104 -11.12 2.29 -1.90
C ALA A 104 -11.06 0.90 -2.58
N ILE A 105 -10.82 0.86 -3.89
CA ILE A 105 -10.66 -0.38 -4.65
C ILE A 105 -9.46 -1.19 -4.13
N LEU A 106 -8.28 -0.55 -4.01
CA LEU A 106 -7.06 -1.21 -3.53
C LEU A 106 -7.20 -1.69 -2.09
N PHE A 107 -7.85 -0.89 -1.23
CA PHE A 107 -8.17 -1.28 0.14
C PHE A 107 -9.06 -2.53 0.15
N MET A 108 -10.17 -2.55 -0.58
CA MET A 108 -11.09 -3.71 -0.62
C MET A 108 -10.43 -4.99 -1.11
N LEU A 109 -9.64 -4.91 -2.19
CA LEU A 109 -8.92 -6.08 -2.72
C LEU A 109 -7.90 -6.61 -1.71
N SER A 110 -7.15 -5.73 -1.07
CA SER A 110 -6.16 -6.12 -0.06
C SER A 110 -6.79 -6.65 1.21
N HIS A 111 -7.91 -6.04 1.60
CA HIS A 111 -8.68 -6.38 2.77
C HIS A 111 -9.34 -7.75 2.60
N SER A 112 -9.86 -8.08 1.41
CA SER A 112 -10.39 -9.43 1.15
C SER A 112 -9.27 -10.47 1.16
N LEU A 113 -8.10 -10.17 0.58
CA LEU A 113 -6.93 -11.06 0.66
C LEU A 113 -6.51 -11.33 2.11
N ALA A 114 -6.57 -10.35 3.01
CA ALA A 114 -6.28 -10.54 4.43
C ALA A 114 -7.20 -11.59 5.11
N ARG A 115 -8.39 -11.83 4.56
CA ARG A 115 -9.34 -12.85 5.04
C ARG A 115 -9.21 -14.20 4.32
N TYR A 116 -8.37 -14.29 3.28
CA TYR A 116 -8.18 -15.50 2.49
C TYR A 116 -7.60 -16.65 3.30
N GLN A 117 -8.04 -17.87 2.99
CA GLN A 117 -7.68 -19.10 3.69
C GLN A 117 -7.42 -20.19 2.65
N PHE A 118 -6.41 -21.03 2.85
CA PHE A 118 -6.11 -22.08 1.88
C PHE A 118 -7.26 -23.08 1.74
N ASN A 119 -7.70 -23.31 0.50
CA ASN A 119 -8.67 -24.35 0.13
C ASN A 119 -10.01 -24.26 0.89
N ASN A 120 -10.42 -23.07 1.31
CA ASN A 120 -11.71 -22.85 1.96
C ASN A 120 -12.56 -21.91 1.09
N PRO A 121 -13.73 -22.34 0.59
CA PRO A 121 -14.11 -23.74 0.40
C PRO A 121 -13.21 -24.40 -0.67
N LEU A 122 -13.21 -25.72 -0.69
CA LEU A 122 -12.35 -26.53 -1.57
C LEU A 122 -12.47 -26.08 -3.03
N SER A 123 -11.33 -25.90 -3.70
CA SER A 123 -11.28 -25.56 -5.12
C SER A 123 -12.11 -26.55 -5.95
N VAL A 124 -12.78 -26.04 -7.00
CA VAL A 124 -13.43 -26.88 -8.00
C VAL A 124 -12.33 -27.53 -8.85
N GLY A 125 -12.29 -28.87 -8.87
CA GLY A 125 -11.26 -29.63 -9.57
C GLY A 125 -10.06 -29.99 -8.67
N GLY A 126 -9.23 -30.92 -9.16
CA GLY A 126 -8.12 -31.50 -8.39
C GLY A 126 -8.56 -32.65 -7.48
N ASN A 127 -7.59 -33.26 -6.80
CA ASN A 127 -7.87 -34.39 -5.91
C ASN A 127 -8.51 -33.88 -4.60
N ARG A 128 -9.83 -34.07 -4.49
CA ARG A 128 -10.62 -33.63 -3.33
C ARG A 128 -10.05 -34.11 -1.98
N LYS A 129 -9.49 -35.33 -1.91
CA LYS A 129 -8.88 -35.85 -0.67
C LYS A 129 -7.63 -35.05 -0.29
N VAL A 130 -6.80 -34.70 -1.27
CA VAL A 130 -5.60 -33.89 -1.07
C VAL A 130 -5.96 -32.47 -0.63
N ASN A 131 -6.94 -31.84 -1.28
CA ASN A 131 -7.38 -30.48 -0.93
C ASN A 131 -7.98 -30.43 0.47
N ILE A 132 -8.78 -31.43 0.87
CA ILE A 132 -9.32 -31.56 2.23
C ILE A 132 -8.20 -31.76 3.24
N ALA A 133 -7.26 -32.66 2.96
CA ALA A 133 -6.15 -32.93 3.87
C ALA A 133 -5.30 -31.67 4.10
N ARG A 134 -5.06 -30.90 3.03
CA ARG A 134 -4.32 -29.65 3.10
C ARG A 134 -5.07 -28.52 3.81
N ALA A 135 -6.36 -28.36 3.52
CA ALA A 135 -7.20 -27.39 4.24
C ALA A 135 -7.20 -27.67 5.75
N LYS A 136 -7.33 -28.94 6.14
CA LYS A 136 -7.32 -29.37 7.54
C LYS A 136 -5.94 -29.26 8.19
N SER A 137 -4.87 -29.23 7.40
CA SER A 137 -3.52 -29.19 7.94
C SER A 137 -3.04 -27.78 8.25
N SER A 138 -3.80 -26.72 7.96
CA SER A 138 -3.36 -25.35 8.15
C SER A 138 -4.49 -24.43 8.59
N ASP A 139 -4.19 -23.49 9.48
CA ASP A 139 -5.09 -22.42 9.91
C ASP A 139 -4.63 -21.03 9.43
N VAL A 140 -3.80 -21.01 8.38
CA VAL A 140 -3.06 -19.81 7.96
C VAL A 140 -3.90 -18.86 7.14
N LEU A 141 -3.75 -17.58 7.47
CA LEU A 141 -4.20 -16.41 6.71
C LEU A 141 -2.97 -15.83 6.00
N PRO A 142 -2.60 -16.30 4.79
CA PRO A 142 -1.26 -16.06 4.24
C PRO A 142 -0.98 -14.59 3.94
N TYR A 143 -1.97 -13.85 3.42
CA TYR A 143 -1.81 -12.43 3.13
C TYR A 143 -1.77 -11.59 4.42
N LEU A 144 -2.62 -11.89 5.40
CA LEU A 144 -2.58 -11.24 6.72
C LEU A 144 -1.24 -11.47 7.43
N ALA A 145 -0.72 -12.70 7.37
CA ALA A 145 0.60 -13.04 7.91
C ALA A 145 1.71 -12.23 7.23
N CYS A 146 1.67 -12.08 5.90
CA CYS A 146 2.63 -11.24 5.18
C CYS A 146 2.50 -9.75 5.52
N TYR A 147 1.28 -9.21 5.60
CA TYR A 147 1.02 -7.84 6.03
C TYR A 147 1.57 -7.55 7.44
N TYR A 148 1.33 -8.47 8.38
CA TYR A 148 1.93 -8.41 9.71
C TYR A 148 3.47 -8.42 9.63
N LEU A 149 4.05 -9.37 8.91
CA LEU A 149 5.50 -9.50 8.81
C LEU A 149 6.15 -8.28 8.17
N LEU A 150 5.55 -7.73 7.10
CA LEU A 150 6.03 -6.50 6.46
C LEU A 150 6.09 -5.35 7.47
N LEU A 151 4.99 -5.04 8.15
CA LEU A 151 4.98 -3.94 9.13
C LEU A 151 5.90 -4.18 10.33
N LYS A 152 6.06 -5.44 10.77
CA LYS A 152 6.99 -5.76 11.86
C LYS A 152 8.45 -5.73 11.41
N LEU A 153 8.76 -6.07 10.16
CA LEU A 153 10.13 -6.23 9.67
C LEU A 153 10.57 -5.05 8.81
N ASP A 154 10.28 -3.84 9.30
CA ASP A 154 10.71 -2.56 8.71
C ASP A 154 10.14 -2.31 7.30
N GLY A 155 8.94 -2.82 7.05
CA GLY A 155 8.23 -2.74 5.77
C GLY A 155 8.82 -3.59 4.67
N LEU A 156 9.73 -4.52 4.96
CA LEU A 156 10.50 -5.21 3.93
C LEU A 156 10.63 -6.71 4.21
N LEU A 157 10.45 -7.51 3.16
CA LEU A 157 10.73 -8.96 3.14
C LEU A 157 11.61 -9.34 1.94
N THR A 158 12.65 -10.13 2.18
CA THR A 158 13.54 -10.66 1.13
C THR A 158 12.99 -11.95 0.51
N ILE A 159 13.52 -12.35 -0.65
CA ILE A 159 13.14 -13.64 -1.26
C ILE A 159 13.55 -14.81 -0.38
N SER A 160 14.76 -14.79 0.19
CA SER A 160 15.24 -15.87 1.04
C SER A 160 14.34 -16.06 2.27
N GLU A 161 13.87 -14.97 2.88
CA GLU A 161 12.90 -15.01 3.98
C GLU A 161 11.55 -15.61 3.55
N LEU A 162 11.04 -15.21 2.38
CA LEU A 162 9.78 -15.74 1.84
C LEU A 162 9.86 -17.25 1.59
N LYS A 163 10.87 -17.68 0.82
CA LYS A 163 11.07 -19.07 0.39
C LYS A 163 11.55 -19.99 1.50
N GLY A 164 12.30 -19.47 2.47
CA GLY A 164 12.94 -20.26 3.51
C GLY A 164 12.25 -20.23 4.87
N ALA A 165 11.24 -19.37 5.06
CA ALA A 165 10.50 -19.30 6.32
C ALA A 165 9.00 -19.05 6.11
N VAL A 166 8.62 -17.98 5.41
CA VAL A 166 7.22 -17.54 5.37
C VAL A 166 6.32 -18.59 4.70
N PHE A 167 6.71 -19.13 3.55
CA PHE A 167 5.92 -20.13 2.84
C PHE A 167 5.78 -21.47 3.56
N SER A 168 6.57 -21.72 4.61
CA SER A 168 6.40 -22.91 5.46
C SER A 168 5.44 -22.72 6.62
N LEU A 169 5.00 -21.48 6.91
CA LEU A 169 4.09 -21.21 8.01
C LEU A 169 2.81 -22.03 7.79
N GLN A 170 2.58 -22.99 8.66
CA GLN A 170 1.45 -23.92 8.59
C GLN A 170 0.40 -23.61 9.65
N THR A 171 0.81 -23.05 10.79
CA THR A 171 -0.06 -22.60 11.88
C THR A 171 0.18 -21.14 12.25
N MET A 172 -0.88 -20.35 12.42
CA MET A 172 -0.77 -18.91 12.75
C MET A 172 -0.11 -18.65 14.10
N SER A 173 -0.19 -19.61 15.04
CA SER A 173 0.51 -19.52 16.33
C SER A 173 2.04 -19.44 16.19
N GLU A 174 2.60 -19.92 15.08
CA GLU A 174 4.04 -19.86 14.79
C GLU A 174 4.48 -18.55 14.11
N LEU A 175 3.56 -17.67 13.74
CA LEU A 175 3.86 -16.44 12.99
C LEU A 175 4.90 -15.55 13.69
N ARG A 176 4.78 -15.38 15.01
CA ARG A 176 5.74 -14.60 15.81
C ARG A 176 7.11 -15.28 15.93
N ASN A 177 7.16 -16.61 15.81
CA ASN A 177 8.43 -17.35 15.76
C ASN A 177 9.13 -17.10 14.43
N ILE A 178 8.38 -17.03 13.32
CA ILE A 178 8.90 -16.63 12.01
C ILE A 178 9.47 -15.21 12.07
N GLU A 179 8.73 -14.24 12.63
CA GLU A 179 9.23 -12.87 12.82
C GLU A 179 10.56 -12.87 13.60
N THR A 180 10.61 -13.56 14.74
CA THR A 180 11.80 -13.64 15.59
C THR A 180 12.98 -14.30 14.88
N SER A 181 12.71 -15.38 14.13
CA SER A 181 13.70 -16.10 13.33
C SER A 181 14.31 -15.20 12.25
N ILE A 182 13.47 -14.44 11.54
CA ILE A 182 13.92 -13.50 10.50
C ILE A 182 14.82 -12.42 11.11
N ARG A 183 14.39 -11.77 12.21
CA ARG A 183 15.22 -10.78 12.91
C ARG A 183 16.57 -11.34 13.33
N ASN A 184 16.59 -12.57 13.86
CA ASN A 184 17.82 -13.22 14.28
C ASN A 184 18.73 -13.52 13.08
N GLN A 185 18.20 -14.00 11.96
CA GLN A 185 18.97 -14.28 10.75
C GLN A 185 19.53 -13.01 10.11
N ARG A 186 18.74 -11.92 10.04
CA ARG A 186 19.24 -10.60 9.62
C ARG A 186 20.41 -10.14 10.50
N ARG A 187 20.30 -10.34 11.81
CA ARG A 187 21.37 -9.97 12.78
C ARG A 187 22.62 -10.82 12.62
N THR A 188 22.47 -12.12 12.40
CA THR A 188 23.61 -13.05 12.24
C THR A 188 24.14 -13.12 10.82
N LYS A 189 23.53 -12.39 9.88
CA LYS A 189 23.86 -12.40 8.44
C LYS A 189 23.85 -13.80 7.83
N LYS A 190 23.01 -14.68 8.36
CA LYS A 190 22.84 -16.04 7.83
C LYS A 190 21.55 -16.06 7.01
N ALA A 191 21.66 -16.27 5.70
CA ALA A 191 20.50 -16.40 4.82
C ALA A 191 19.71 -17.68 5.15
N PHE A 192 18.40 -17.62 4.87
CA PHE A 192 17.54 -18.79 4.94
C PHE A 192 17.86 -19.75 3.78
N ILE A 193 17.65 -21.04 4.03
CA ILE A 193 17.69 -22.08 3.01
C ILE A 193 16.25 -22.33 2.56
N ASP A 194 16.05 -22.50 1.25
CA ASP A 194 14.77 -22.86 0.66
C ASP A 194 14.14 -24.07 1.38
N ILE A 195 12.86 -23.96 1.73
CA ILE A 195 12.15 -25.04 2.41
C ILE A 195 11.98 -26.24 1.48
N SER A 196 12.00 -27.44 2.06
CA SER A 196 11.76 -28.69 1.34
C SER A 196 10.32 -28.83 0.79
N GLY A 197 9.42 -27.91 1.15
CA GLY A 197 8.06 -27.82 0.63
C GLY A 197 7.93 -27.15 -0.72
N LEU A 198 8.96 -26.44 -1.18
CA LEU A 198 8.93 -25.75 -2.47
C LEU A 198 8.84 -26.75 -3.63
N PRO A 199 8.19 -26.38 -4.75
CA PRO A 199 8.19 -27.18 -5.95
C PRO A 199 9.62 -27.54 -6.40
N ILE A 200 9.84 -28.82 -6.70
CA ILE A 200 11.16 -29.32 -7.18
C ILE A 200 11.57 -28.60 -8.48
N ASN A 201 10.59 -28.24 -9.31
CA ASN A 201 10.83 -27.44 -10.51
C ASN A 201 11.07 -25.96 -10.13
N PRO A 202 12.26 -25.39 -10.38
CA PRO A 202 12.58 -24.02 -10.00
C PRO A 202 11.65 -22.98 -10.63
N ARG A 203 11.22 -23.18 -11.88
CA ARG A 203 10.28 -22.27 -12.55
C ARG A 203 8.92 -22.25 -11.86
N THR A 204 8.46 -23.40 -11.37
CA THR A 204 7.19 -23.48 -10.63
C THR A 204 7.30 -22.80 -9.26
N ALA A 205 8.44 -22.96 -8.57
CA ALA A 205 8.72 -22.26 -7.32
C ALA A 205 8.83 -20.73 -7.51
N ASP A 206 9.43 -20.28 -8.60
CA ASP A 206 9.51 -18.87 -8.94
C ASP A 206 8.16 -18.28 -9.35
N ASN A 207 7.35 -19.03 -10.10
CA ASN A 207 5.99 -18.62 -10.45
C ASN A 207 5.12 -18.44 -9.20
N LEU A 208 5.23 -19.35 -8.22
CA LEU A 208 4.52 -19.22 -6.95
C LEU A 208 4.83 -17.88 -6.28
N LYS A 209 6.13 -17.51 -6.19
CA LYS A 209 6.56 -16.20 -5.70
C LYS A 209 5.94 -15.08 -6.53
N ILE A 210 6.04 -15.14 -7.85
CA ILE A 210 5.57 -14.06 -8.74
C ILE A 210 4.09 -13.77 -8.53
N TYR A 211 3.22 -14.78 -8.54
CA TYR A 211 1.79 -14.57 -8.40
C TYR A 211 1.39 -14.15 -6.99
N PHE A 212 1.97 -14.77 -5.97
CA PHE A 212 1.73 -14.36 -4.59
C PHE A 212 2.10 -12.88 -4.35
N MET A 213 3.24 -12.45 -4.90
CA MET A 213 3.68 -11.06 -4.81
C MET A 213 2.84 -10.12 -5.68
N ALA A 214 2.36 -10.57 -6.84
CA ALA A 214 1.43 -9.79 -7.66
C ALA A 214 0.13 -9.49 -6.89
N HIS A 215 -0.36 -10.45 -6.11
CA HIS A 215 -1.54 -10.25 -5.25
C HIS A 215 -1.25 -9.30 -4.09
N LEU A 216 -0.12 -9.47 -3.38
CA LEU A 216 0.25 -8.58 -2.27
C LEU A 216 0.58 -7.15 -2.70
N SER A 217 1.06 -6.96 -3.93
CA SER A 217 1.50 -5.64 -4.42
C SER A 217 0.41 -4.86 -5.14
N LEU A 218 -0.57 -5.55 -5.75
CA LEU A 218 -1.59 -4.99 -6.65
C LEU A 218 -1.00 -4.06 -7.73
N ASP A 219 0.01 -4.54 -8.46
CA ASP A 219 0.83 -3.80 -9.46
C ASP A 219 1.64 -2.66 -8.86
N TRP A 220 2.34 -3.00 -7.81
CA TRP A 220 3.30 -2.12 -7.15
C TRP A 220 2.72 -0.93 -6.38
N GLU A 221 1.39 -0.84 -6.28
CA GLU A 221 0.69 0.16 -5.48
C GLU A 221 1.05 0.03 -3.99
N ILE A 222 1.08 -1.20 -3.48
CA ILE A 222 1.27 -1.50 -2.06
C ILE A 222 2.74 -1.82 -1.75
N LEU A 223 3.39 -2.56 -2.65
CA LEU A 223 4.77 -3.00 -2.49
C LEU A 223 5.58 -2.61 -3.71
N LYS A 224 6.80 -2.12 -3.56
CA LYS A 224 7.78 -1.97 -4.64
C LYS A 224 8.85 -3.07 -4.55
N THR A 225 9.48 -3.38 -5.66
CA THR A 225 10.70 -4.19 -5.66
C THR A 225 11.90 -3.32 -5.27
N THR A 226 12.74 -3.85 -4.38
CA THR A 226 14.00 -3.21 -3.95
C THR A 226 15.12 -4.26 -3.86
N THR A 227 16.31 -3.82 -3.48
CA THR A 227 17.46 -4.69 -3.20
C THR A 227 17.84 -4.54 -1.74
N ALA A 228 18.04 -5.67 -1.05
CA ALA A 228 18.46 -5.71 0.34
C ALA A 228 19.73 -6.54 0.51
N ASN A 229 20.58 -6.12 1.46
CA ASN A 229 21.84 -6.79 1.79
C ASN A 229 21.89 -7.11 3.29
N TYR A 230 21.03 -8.02 3.74
CA TYR A 230 21.04 -8.50 5.12
C TYR A 230 22.06 -9.63 5.34
N TYR A 231 22.35 -10.41 4.29
CA TYR A 231 23.09 -11.67 4.40
C TYR A 231 24.48 -11.66 3.74
N GLY A 232 25.01 -10.47 3.44
CA GLY A 232 26.34 -10.31 2.85
C GLY A 232 26.35 -10.38 1.31
N ASN A 233 25.19 -10.55 0.69
CA ASN A 233 24.97 -10.40 -0.74
C ASN A 233 23.68 -9.62 -0.98
N ASP A 234 23.62 -8.94 -2.12
CA ASP A 234 22.41 -8.30 -2.58
C ASP A 234 21.40 -9.38 -3.01
N GLU A 235 20.17 -9.25 -2.55
CA GLU A 235 19.04 -10.04 -3.05
C GLU A 235 17.80 -9.16 -3.26
N GLN A 236 16.90 -9.65 -4.10
CA GLN A 236 15.61 -9.00 -4.33
C GLN A 236 14.80 -9.01 -3.03
N ALA A 237 14.19 -7.88 -2.73
CA ALA A 237 13.26 -7.72 -1.62
C ALA A 237 12.02 -6.95 -2.07
N PHE A 238 10.99 -7.05 -1.26
CA PHE A 238 9.72 -6.37 -1.44
C PHE A 238 9.51 -5.44 -0.27
N GLU A 239 9.30 -4.16 -0.58
CA GLU A 239 9.23 -3.07 0.40
C GLU A 239 7.88 -2.38 0.26
N LEU A 240 7.24 -2.03 1.37
CA LEU A 240 6.02 -1.22 1.37
C LEU A 240 6.30 0.16 0.73
N THR A 241 5.36 0.61 -0.10
CA THR A 241 5.26 2.01 -0.50
C THR A 241 4.70 2.83 0.66
N GLU A 242 4.76 4.16 0.61
CA GLU A 242 4.14 5.03 1.62
C GLU A 242 2.64 4.72 1.79
N PHE A 243 1.92 4.63 0.66
CA PHE A 243 0.53 4.20 0.64
C PHE A 243 0.34 2.76 1.17
N GLY A 244 1.26 1.86 0.87
CA GLY A 244 1.25 0.49 1.36
C GLY A 244 1.33 0.41 2.89
N TYR A 245 2.13 1.26 3.54
CA TYR A 245 2.18 1.32 5.01
C TYR A 245 0.81 1.69 5.60
N GLU A 246 0.21 2.78 5.12
CA GLU A 246 -1.10 3.27 5.59
C GLU A 246 -2.19 2.22 5.39
N LEU A 247 -2.26 1.64 4.19
CA LEU A 247 -3.25 0.65 3.81
C LEU A 247 -3.12 -0.63 4.62
N VAL A 248 -1.91 -1.18 4.73
CA VAL A 248 -1.67 -2.43 5.45
C VAL A 248 -1.90 -2.27 6.96
N GLU A 249 -1.54 -1.12 7.53
CA GLU A 249 -1.80 -0.83 8.94
C GLU A 249 -3.29 -0.74 9.23
N SER A 250 -4.05 -0.06 8.37
CA SER A 250 -5.51 0.02 8.47
C SER A 250 -6.16 -1.37 8.43
N ILE A 251 -5.74 -2.22 7.48
CA ILE A 251 -6.22 -3.61 7.37
C ILE A 251 -5.90 -4.42 8.63
N LEU A 252 -4.67 -4.33 9.16
CA LEU A 252 -4.33 -5.05 10.39
C LEU A 252 -5.12 -4.54 11.59
N ASN A 253 -5.37 -3.24 11.69
CA ASN A 253 -6.19 -2.68 12.77
C ASN A 253 -7.64 -3.20 12.72
N GLU A 254 -8.20 -3.44 11.53
CA GLU A 254 -9.54 -4.02 11.37
C GLU A 254 -9.55 -5.55 11.59
N GLN A 255 -8.59 -6.28 11.01
CA GLN A 255 -8.59 -7.75 10.99
C GLN A 255 -7.91 -8.39 12.21
N TRP A 256 -7.06 -7.64 12.91
CA TRP A 256 -6.30 -8.11 14.06
C TRP A 256 -6.16 -7.00 15.11
N LEU A 257 -7.16 -6.90 15.98
CA LEU A 257 -7.18 -5.94 17.06
C LEU A 257 -5.91 -6.05 17.92
N GLN A 258 -5.20 -4.93 18.11
CA GLN A 258 -3.94 -4.84 18.87
C GLN A 258 -2.84 -5.78 18.33
N TRP A 259 -2.74 -5.96 17.00
CA TRP A 259 -1.71 -6.80 16.38
C TRP A 259 -0.26 -6.44 16.79
N GLN A 260 -0.01 -5.18 17.18
CA GLN A 260 1.30 -4.74 17.67
C GLN A 260 1.65 -5.35 19.05
N SER A 261 0.64 -5.75 19.84
CA SER A 261 0.79 -6.28 21.19
C SER A 261 1.27 -7.74 21.16
N PRO A 262 2.25 -8.13 21.99
CA PRO A 262 2.70 -9.52 22.08
C PRO A 262 1.69 -10.46 22.73
N ILE A 263 0.67 -9.92 23.41
CA ILE A 263 -0.39 -10.72 24.06
C ILE A 263 -1.68 -10.79 23.25
N SER A 264 -1.77 -10.08 22.12
CA SER A 264 -2.97 -10.15 21.29
C SER A 264 -3.16 -11.55 20.71
N THR A 265 -4.42 -11.97 20.62
CA THR A 265 -4.79 -13.24 19.98
C THR A 265 -4.52 -13.15 18.49
N ILE A 266 -3.73 -14.08 17.96
CA ILE A 266 -3.43 -14.14 16.53
C ILE A 266 -4.67 -14.69 15.79
N PRO A 267 -5.20 -13.98 14.77
CA PRO A 267 -6.30 -14.50 13.96
C PRO A 267 -5.90 -15.77 13.23
N THR A 268 -6.83 -16.71 13.14
CA THR A 268 -6.66 -17.98 12.45
C THR A 268 -7.78 -18.19 11.43
N ALA A 269 -7.57 -19.12 10.50
CA ALA A 269 -8.61 -19.58 9.60
C ALA A 269 -9.87 -19.98 10.37
N GLN A 270 -11.04 -19.64 9.81
CA GLN A 270 -12.35 -19.86 10.39
C GLN A 270 -13.08 -20.97 9.65
N SER A 271 -13.98 -21.66 10.36
CA SER A 271 -14.89 -22.63 9.76
C SER A 271 -16.17 -21.94 9.33
N TYR A 272 -16.65 -22.25 8.12
CA TYR A 272 -17.90 -21.75 7.57
C TYR A 272 -18.84 -22.91 7.28
N GLN A 273 -20.15 -22.66 7.37
CA GLN A 273 -21.16 -23.70 7.24
C GLN A 273 -21.33 -24.16 5.78
N SER A 274 -21.02 -23.28 4.83
CA SER A 274 -21.16 -23.54 3.40
C SER A 274 -20.19 -22.69 2.57
N ILE A 275 -20.13 -22.97 1.26
CA ILE A 275 -19.43 -22.10 0.29
C ILE A 275 -20.01 -20.68 0.30
N ASP A 276 -21.33 -20.57 0.41
CA ASP A 276 -22.05 -19.31 0.43
C ASP A 276 -21.67 -18.49 1.66
N ASP A 277 -21.68 -19.13 2.84
CA ASP A 277 -21.27 -18.52 4.10
C ASP A 277 -19.82 -18.02 4.08
N TYR A 278 -18.90 -18.79 3.50
CA TYR A 278 -17.51 -18.35 3.32
C TYR A 278 -17.38 -17.11 2.43
N PHE A 279 -18.06 -17.08 1.29
CA PHE A 279 -17.93 -15.96 0.36
C PHE A 279 -18.73 -14.73 0.80
N CYS A 280 -19.87 -14.90 1.45
CA CYS A 280 -20.71 -13.78 1.89
C CYS A 280 -20.33 -13.23 3.26
N ASN A 281 -19.89 -14.08 4.19
CA ASN A 281 -19.58 -13.68 5.58
C ASN A 281 -18.09 -13.81 5.94
N GLY A 282 -17.30 -14.49 5.10
CA GLY A 282 -15.84 -14.58 5.23
C GLY A 282 -15.12 -13.64 4.28
N ILE A 283 -14.51 -14.20 3.23
CA ILE A 283 -13.59 -13.47 2.36
C ILE A 283 -14.24 -12.29 1.62
N GLY A 284 -15.45 -12.49 1.10
CA GLY A 284 -16.20 -11.49 0.33
C GLY A 284 -17.20 -10.71 1.18
N LYS A 285 -17.08 -10.77 2.51
CA LYS A 285 -17.87 -9.93 3.42
C LYS A 285 -17.64 -8.46 3.10
N GLN A 286 -18.72 -7.68 3.15
CA GLN A 286 -18.68 -6.24 2.95
C GLN A 286 -17.57 -5.60 3.81
N CYS A 287 -16.85 -4.67 3.21
CA CYS A 287 -15.83 -3.88 3.88
C CYS A 287 -16.42 -2.52 4.24
N SER A 288 -16.30 -2.12 5.51
CA SER A 288 -16.62 -0.76 5.93
C SER A 288 -15.50 0.12 5.45
N ILE A 289 -15.77 0.96 4.45
CA ILE A 289 -14.83 2.00 4.05
C ILE A 289 -14.82 3.05 5.17
N ASN A 290 -14.02 2.81 6.21
CA ASN A 290 -13.43 3.90 6.95
C ASN A 290 -12.25 4.32 6.09
N LEU A 291 -12.44 5.27 5.17
CA LEU A 291 -11.35 5.80 4.36
C LEU A 291 -10.18 6.13 5.29
N ILE A 292 -8.98 5.71 4.91
CA ILE A 292 -7.76 6.42 5.28
C ILE A 292 -8.06 7.87 4.90
N ASP A 293 -8.24 8.74 5.91
CA ASP A 293 -8.84 10.07 5.81
C ASP A 293 -8.57 10.73 4.45
N ASP A 294 -9.62 10.87 3.64
CA ASP A 294 -9.77 12.06 2.81
C ASP A 294 -10.28 13.13 3.78
N ASP A 295 -9.46 14.17 4.01
CA ASP A 295 -9.72 15.33 4.88
C ASP A 295 -11.09 16.00 4.65
N ALA A 296 -11.78 15.67 3.56
CA ALA A 296 -13.11 16.19 3.21
C ALA A 296 -14.24 15.67 4.12
N SER A 297 -14.11 14.52 4.79
CA SER A 297 -15.22 13.93 5.57
C SER A 297 -15.32 14.46 7.01
N ARG A 298 -14.41 15.34 7.44
CA ARG A 298 -14.45 15.99 8.78
C ARG A 298 -15.18 17.35 8.77
N ALA A 299 -15.72 17.79 7.64
CA ALA A 299 -16.20 19.16 7.46
C ALA A 299 -17.63 19.44 7.98
N GLU A 300 -18.44 18.45 8.35
CA GLU A 300 -19.85 18.70 8.75
C GLU A 300 -20.15 18.64 10.25
N LEU A 301 -19.12 18.57 11.12
CA LEU A 301 -19.32 18.55 12.58
C LEU A 301 -18.59 19.65 13.36
N ILE A 302 -17.96 20.61 12.70
CA ILE A 302 -17.17 21.66 13.37
C ILE A 302 -17.74 23.04 13.08
N THR A 303 -18.89 23.33 13.68
CA THR A 303 -19.25 24.69 14.07
C THR A 303 -19.57 24.72 15.55
N MET A 304 -18.52 24.69 16.37
CA MET A 304 -18.36 25.47 17.60
C MET A 304 -17.07 25.06 18.32
N GLU A 305 -16.34 26.07 18.79
CA GLU A 305 -15.18 26.00 19.71
C GLU A 305 -13.81 25.73 19.08
N ILE A 306 -13.30 26.77 18.42
CA ILE A 306 -11.86 27.05 18.26
C ILE A 306 -11.25 27.21 19.67
N SER A 307 -10.68 26.13 20.23
CA SER A 307 -9.62 26.25 21.25
C SER A 307 -8.71 25.02 21.39
N GLU A 308 -9.13 23.81 20.98
CA GLU A 308 -8.41 22.55 21.31
C GLU A 308 -7.32 22.11 20.30
N GLY A 309 -6.65 23.05 19.63
CA GLY A 309 -5.63 22.72 18.62
C GLY A 309 -4.17 22.92 19.05
N LEU A 310 -3.93 23.53 20.21
CA LEU A 310 -2.57 23.71 20.73
C LEU A 310 -2.39 22.86 21.98
N LEU A 311 -1.43 21.93 21.91
CA LEU A 311 -0.94 21.21 23.08
C LEU A 311 -0.55 22.24 24.15
N ASN A 312 -1.19 22.17 25.31
CA ASN A 312 -0.84 22.95 26.47
C ASN A 312 0.32 22.26 27.24
N LEU A 313 0.83 22.89 28.30
CA LEU A 313 1.95 22.34 29.06
C LEU A 313 1.61 21.00 29.74
N SER A 314 0.35 20.79 30.16
CA SER A 314 -0.11 19.50 30.70
C SER A 314 -0.12 18.41 29.64
N ASP A 315 -0.55 18.69 28.41
CA ASP A 315 -0.57 17.71 27.32
C ASP A 315 0.86 17.28 26.94
N LEU A 316 1.83 18.20 27.00
CA LEU A 316 3.26 17.92 26.82
C LEU A 316 3.85 17.05 27.94
N GLU A 317 3.32 17.16 29.17
CA GLU A 317 3.74 16.36 30.32
C GLU A 317 3.21 14.92 30.21
N GLU A 318 1.99 14.72 29.71
CA GLU A 318 1.42 13.40 29.46
C GLU A 318 2.17 12.64 28.36
N LEU A 319 2.63 13.32 27.31
CA LEU A 319 3.47 12.72 26.26
C LEU A 319 4.80 12.17 26.80
N LYS A 320 5.34 12.72 27.90
CA LYS A 320 6.56 12.20 28.55
C LYS A 320 6.35 10.89 29.31
N GLN A 321 5.09 10.52 29.60
CA GLN A 321 4.72 9.26 30.24
C GLN A 321 4.52 8.11 29.25
N LEU A 322 4.53 8.40 27.94
CA LEU A 322 4.53 7.35 26.92
C LEU A 322 5.74 6.43 27.08
N PRO A 323 5.59 5.13 26.78
CA PRO A 323 6.66 4.15 26.97
C PRO A 323 7.90 4.57 26.16
N ARG A 324 9.00 4.86 26.86
CA ARG A 324 10.27 5.27 26.23
C ARG A 324 10.83 4.11 25.42
N ARG A 325 10.71 4.21 24.10
CA ARG A 325 11.38 3.32 23.15
C ARG A 325 12.66 4.00 22.68
N THR A 326 13.78 3.29 22.77
CA THR A 326 15.06 3.76 22.25
C THR A 326 15.21 3.32 20.80
N PHE A 327 15.42 4.28 19.91
CA PHE A 327 15.69 4.03 18.49
C PHE A 327 17.14 4.44 18.21
N GLN A 328 17.89 3.62 17.47
CA GLN A 328 19.22 4.00 17.01
C GLN A 328 19.09 4.79 15.70
N GLU A 329 19.18 6.11 15.81
CA GLU A 329 19.18 7.04 14.68
C GLU A 329 20.59 7.62 14.45
N GLY A 330 20.89 8.13 13.26
CA GLY A 330 22.20 8.74 12.97
C GLY A 330 23.29 7.79 12.46
N LYS A 331 22.94 6.57 12.03
CA LYS A 331 23.87 5.66 11.35
C LYS A 331 24.35 6.31 10.04
N LYS A 332 25.62 6.73 10.00
CA LYS A 332 26.21 7.35 8.81
C LYS A 332 26.28 6.32 7.69
N ARG A 333 25.47 6.53 6.65
CA ARG A 333 25.56 5.78 5.39
C ARG A 333 26.44 6.58 4.44
N LEU A 334 27.56 6.00 4.02
CA LEU A 334 28.32 6.52 2.90
C LEU A 334 27.52 6.20 1.64
N ILE A 335 26.82 7.21 1.13
CA ILE A 335 26.25 7.21 -0.20
C ILE A 335 27.35 7.76 -1.10
N GLN A 336 27.74 7.02 -2.14
CA GLN A 336 28.59 7.58 -3.18
C GLN A 336 27.74 8.60 -3.94
N HIS A 337 27.83 9.84 -3.51
CA HIS A 337 27.16 10.97 -4.12
C HIS A 337 27.99 11.35 -5.35
N VAL A 338 27.61 10.89 -6.54
CA VAL A 338 27.86 11.71 -7.73
C VAL A 338 26.86 12.85 -7.65
N ARG A 339 27.10 13.75 -6.69
CA ARG A 339 26.53 15.06 -6.72
C ARG A 339 27.28 15.71 -7.86
N THR A 340 26.65 15.86 -9.00
CA THR A 340 26.88 17.04 -9.80
C THR A 340 26.58 18.19 -8.82
N GLU A 341 27.59 18.69 -8.11
CA GLU A 341 27.49 19.85 -7.25
C GLU A 341 27.22 21.05 -8.14
N ARG A 342 25.99 21.18 -8.63
CA ARG A 342 25.42 22.47 -9.00
C ARG A 342 25.35 23.25 -7.69
N THR A 343 26.43 23.94 -7.37
CA THR A 343 26.65 24.60 -6.09
C THR A 343 25.66 25.74 -6.01
N ARG A 344 24.69 25.68 -5.09
CA ARG A 344 23.80 26.81 -4.82
C ARG A 344 24.65 27.93 -4.22
N ASN A 345 24.76 29.06 -4.90
CA ASN A 345 25.54 30.19 -4.41
C ASN A 345 24.83 30.82 -3.21
N SER A 346 25.36 30.59 -2.00
CA SER A 346 24.80 31.16 -0.77
C SER A 346 24.82 32.69 -0.74
N SER A 347 25.71 33.33 -1.52
CA SER A 347 25.74 34.78 -1.67
C SER A 347 24.50 35.30 -2.41
N LEU A 348 24.03 34.59 -3.45
CA LEU A 348 22.81 34.93 -4.19
C LEU A 348 21.58 34.89 -3.27
N VAL A 349 21.45 33.85 -2.45
CA VAL A 349 20.34 33.73 -1.49
C VAL A 349 20.37 34.84 -0.44
N ARG A 350 21.57 35.18 0.07
CA ARG A 350 21.73 36.25 1.05
C ARG A 350 21.40 37.62 0.45
N GLU A 351 21.85 37.87 -0.77
CA GLU A 351 21.56 39.11 -1.51
C GLU A 351 20.07 39.24 -1.84
N ALA A 352 19.43 38.15 -2.28
CA ALA A 352 17.99 38.12 -2.52
C ALA A 352 17.18 38.48 -1.27
N LYS A 353 17.53 37.92 -0.10
CA LYS A 353 16.91 38.28 1.18
C LYS A 353 17.15 39.74 1.55
N ASN A 354 18.34 40.26 1.30
CA ASN A 354 18.66 41.66 1.61
C ASN A 354 17.87 42.62 0.73
N LEU A 355 17.85 42.41 -0.58
CA LEU A 355 17.08 43.23 -1.52
C LEU A 355 15.57 43.15 -1.25
N PHE A 356 15.06 41.96 -0.94
CA PHE A 356 13.65 41.80 -0.54
C PHE A 356 13.33 42.62 0.72
N ARG A 357 14.21 42.57 1.73
CA ARG A 357 14.06 43.34 2.97
C ARG A 357 14.20 44.84 2.73
N GLU A 358 15.12 45.29 1.89
CA GLU A 358 15.27 46.71 1.52
C GLU A 358 14.02 47.24 0.81
N ARG A 359 13.44 46.44 -0.09
CA ARG A 359 12.26 46.81 -0.87
C ARG A 359 10.97 46.83 -0.05
N TYR A 360 10.76 45.82 0.81
CA TYR A 360 9.48 45.62 1.51
C TYR A 360 9.54 45.87 3.02
N SER A 361 10.71 46.22 3.56
CA SER A 361 11.01 46.41 4.99
C SER A 361 10.77 45.18 5.88
N ARG A 362 10.40 44.03 5.28
CA ARG A 362 9.99 42.79 5.96
C ARG A 362 10.31 41.58 5.08
N LEU A 363 10.39 40.40 5.69
CA LEU A 363 10.56 39.12 4.99
C LEU A 363 9.32 38.26 5.21
N TYR A 364 8.56 38.03 4.14
CA TYR A 364 7.34 37.24 4.15
C TYR A 364 7.23 36.38 2.89
N CYS A 365 6.43 35.32 2.97
CA CYS A 365 6.20 34.41 1.86
C CYS A 365 5.46 35.11 0.71
N GLU A 366 6.03 35.09 -0.50
CA GLU A 366 5.42 35.66 -1.70
C GLU A 366 4.15 34.92 -2.14
N VAL A 367 3.95 33.69 -1.66
CA VAL A 367 2.75 32.87 -1.96
C VAL A 367 1.62 33.17 -0.98
N CYS A 368 1.84 32.94 0.31
CA CYS A 368 0.78 32.96 1.33
C CYS A 368 0.90 34.11 2.34
N SER A 369 1.82 35.05 2.13
CA SER A 369 2.09 36.20 3.02
C SER A 369 2.52 35.84 4.45
N PHE A 370 2.85 34.58 4.73
CA PHE A 370 3.33 34.15 6.04
C PHE A 370 4.66 34.81 6.40
N ASP A 371 4.73 35.42 7.58
CA ASP A 371 5.91 36.10 8.14
C ASP A 371 6.33 35.40 9.44
N PHE A 372 7.54 34.83 9.43
CA PHE A 372 8.08 34.09 10.57
C PHE A 372 8.36 35.00 11.77
N GLU A 373 8.82 36.23 11.56
CA GLU A 373 9.12 37.17 12.64
C GLU A 373 7.83 37.64 13.31
N VAL A 374 6.75 37.85 12.54
CA VAL A 374 5.44 38.13 13.13
C VAL A 374 4.90 36.95 13.93
N LYS A 375 4.97 35.73 13.38
CA LYS A 375 4.34 34.57 14.03
C LYS A 375 5.15 34.03 15.21
N TYR A 376 6.48 34.06 15.13
CA TYR A 376 7.39 33.44 16.09
C TYR A 376 8.30 34.43 16.83
N GLY A 377 8.13 35.74 16.60
CA GLY A 377 8.95 36.79 17.20
C GLY A 377 10.41 36.67 16.79
N GLN A 378 11.32 36.94 17.74
CA GLN A 378 12.76 36.91 17.52
C GLN A 378 13.29 35.59 16.93
N ARG A 379 12.58 34.46 17.15
CA ARG A 379 12.96 33.14 16.59
C ARG A 379 12.77 33.05 15.08
N GLY A 380 11.82 33.80 14.54
CA GLY A 380 11.55 33.85 13.11
C GLY A 380 12.28 34.98 12.38
N LYS A 381 13.05 35.80 13.11
CA LYS A 381 13.80 36.91 12.53
C LYS A 381 14.75 36.41 11.44
N ASP A 382 14.71 37.07 10.28
CA ASP A 382 15.51 36.77 9.10
C ASP A 382 15.33 35.34 8.52
N TYR A 383 14.29 34.62 8.96
CA TYR A 383 14.00 33.26 8.51
C TYR A 383 12.98 33.26 7.39
N ILE A 384 13.43 32.84 6.20
CA ILE A 384 12.60 32.54 5.03
C ILE A 384 13.43 31.68 4.07
N GLU A 385 12.78 30.88 3.22
CA GLU A 385 13.45 30.02 2.26
C GLU A 385 13.44 30.64 0.86
N ALA A 386 14.50 30.46 0.08
CA ALA A 386 14.59 30.94 -1.30
C ALA A 386 14.40 29.75 -2.26
N HIS A 387 13.31 29.78 -3.01
CA HIS A 387 12.98 28.78 -4.03
C HIS A 387 13.41 29.27 -5.41
N HIS A 388 13.98 28.39 -6.24
CA HIS A 388 14.31 28.74 -7.63
C HIS A 388 13.08 28.53 -8.49
N LYS A 389 12.64 29.57 -9.21
CA LYS A 389 11.45 29.50 -10.08
C LYS A 389 11.60 28.48 -11.21
N THR A 390 12.83 28.25 -11.66
CA THR A 390 13.19 27.17 -12.58
C THR A 390 13.96 26.09 -11.81
N PRO A 391 13.57 24.80 -11.91
CA PRO A 391 14.30 23.70 -11.30
C PRO A 391 15.76 23.69 -11.70
N ILE A 392 16.67 23.64 -10.71
CA ILE A 392 18.12 23.56 -10.97
C ILE A 392 18.46 22.33 -11.82
N SER A 393 17.66 21.25 -11.77
CA SER A 393 17.83 20.03 -12.60
C SER A 393 17.59 20.26 -14.09
N GLU A 394 16.81 21.28 -14.46
CA GLU A 394 16.46 21.61 -15.84
C GLU A 394 17.42 22.62 -16.48
N LEU A 395 18.32 23.22 -15.70
CA LEU A 395 19.40 24.05 -16.23
C LEU A 395 20.40 23.16 -16.99
N GLU A 396 20.80 23.52 -18.21
CA GLU A 396 21.63 22.62 -19.03
C GLU A 396 23.14 22.71 -18.67
N GLU A 397 23.65 23.87 -18.18
CA GLU A 397 25.08 24.10 -17.80
C GLU A 397 25.25 25.18 -16.68
N GLU A 398 26.42 25.80 -16.52
CA GLU A 398 26.66 26.97 -15.65
C GLU A 398 25.82 28.17 -16.12
N THR A 399 24.60 28.30 -15.58
CA THR A 399 23.70 29.43 -15.88
C THR A 399 23.93 30.58 -14.90
N GLU A 400 24.13 31.80 -15.42
CA GLU A 400 24.07 33.01 -14.60
C GLU A 400 22.63 33.21 -14.10
N LEU A 401 22.46 33.20 -12.78
CA LEU A 401 21.18 33.46 -12.11
C LEU A 401 21.21 34.84 -11.46
N THR A 402 20.07 35.51 -11.51
CA THR A 402 19.81 36.78 -10.85
C THR A 402 18.93 36.57 -9.62
N VAL A 403 18.78 37.62 -8.81
CA VAL A 403 17.87 37.60 -7.65
C VAL A 403 16.42 37.39 -8.07
N ASP A 404 16.03 37.81 -9.28
CA ASP A 404 14.66 37.68 -9.79
C ASP A 404 14.27 36.22 -10.11
N ASP A 405 15.26 35.34 -10.24
CA ASP A 405 15.05 33.89 -10.44
C ASP A 405 14.67 33.15 -9.15
N LEU A 406 14.72 33.85 -8.02
CA LEU A 406 14.33 33.35 -6.71
C LEU A 406 12.96 33.88 -6.28
N ALA A 407 12.26 33.07 -5.50
CA ALA A 407 11.07 33.47 -4.75
C ALA A 407 11.30 33.20 -3.26
N MET A 408 10.99 34.17 -2.40
CA MET A 408 10.97 34.04 -0.95
C MET A 408 9.68 33.34 -0.52
N VAL A 409 9.81 32.13 0.03
CA VAL A 409 8.68 31.28 0.41
C VAL A 409 8.85 30.74 1.83
N CYS A 410 7.74 30.49 2.52
CA CYS A 410 7.80 29.81 3.81
C CYS A 410 8.09 28.31 3.63
N SER A 411 8.54 27.64 4.69
CA SER A 411 8.89 26.22 4.67
C SER A 411 7.76 25.31 4.18
N ASN A 412 6.49 25.69 4.43
CA ASN A 412 5.33 24.94 3.96
C ASN A 412 5.11 25.12 2.45
N CYS A 413 5.07 26.36 1.95
CA CYS A 413 4.95 26.63 0.52
C CYS A 413 6.14 26.08 -0.26
N HIS A 414 7.36 26.16 0.28
CA HIS A 414 8.53 25.60 -0.36
C HIS A 414 8.43 24.07 -0.53
N ARG A 415 7.89 23.37 0.48
CA ARG A 415 7.60 21.94 0.37
C ARG A 415 6.51 21.65 -0.67
N MET A 416 5.48 22.49 -0.77
CA MET A 416 4.41 22.30 -1.76
C MET A 416 4.91 22.51 -3.19
N LEU A 417 5.78 23.50 -3.42
CA LEU A 417 6.41 23.73 -4.74
C LEU A 417 7.31 22.56 -5.17
N HIS A 418 7.89 21.82 -4.23
CA HIS A 418 8.74 20.65 -4.49
C HIS A 418 7.99 19.30 -4.44
N ARG A 419 6.69 19.29 -4.12
CA ARG A 419 5.87 18.07 -4.17
C ARG A 419 5.60 17.75 -5.63
N SER A 420 5.70 16.47 -6.02
CA SER A 420 5.40 16.06 -7.41
C SER A 420 3.89 15.97 -7.65
N PRO A 421 3.36 16.45 -8.80
CA PRO A 421 4.07 17.16 -9.86
C PRO A 421 4.51 18.56 -9.43
N TRP A 422 5.68 19.00 -9.89
CA TRP A 422 6.23 20.30 -9.53
C TRP A 422 5.35 21.38 -10.15
N ILE A 423 5.05 22.41 -9.36
CA ILE A 423 4.21 23.53 -9.76
C ILE A 423 4.96 24.84 -9.54
N THR A 424 4.62 25.84 -10.32
CA THR A 424 5.15 27.19 -10.25
C THR A 424 4.60 27.93 -9.04
N VAL A 425 5.30 28.99 -8.63
CA VAL A 425 4.84 29.94 -7.60
C VAL A 425 3.47 30.52 -7.96
N HIS A 426 3.21 30.77 -9.25
CA HIS A 426 1.93 31.31 -9.70
C HIS A 426 0.79 30.30 -9.55
N GLU A 427 0.98 29.06 -9.99
CA GLU A 427 0.00 27.99 -9.83
C GLU A 427 -0.30 27.75 -8.34
N LEU A 428 0.71 27.77 -7.47
CA LEU A 428 0.48 27.63 -6.03
C LEU A 428 -0.28 28.84 -5.44
N ILE A 429 -0.05 30.05 -5.94
CA ILE A 429 -0.83 31.23 -5.55
C ILE A 429 -2.30 31.05 -5.98
N GLU A 430 -2.56 30.57 -7.19
CA GLU A 430 -3.92 30.31 -7.66
C GLU A 430 -4.61 29.26 -6.80
N ILE A 431 -3.95 28.15 -6.49
CA ILE A 431 -4.48 27.10 -5.61
C ILE A 431 -4.89 27.69 -4.25
N ILE A 432 -4.05 28.56 -3.66
CA ILE A 432 -4.32 29.14 -2.33
C ILE A 432 -5.38 30.24 -2.39
N ARG A 433 -5.57 30.92 -3.52
CA ARG A 433 -6.54 32.02 -3.68
C ARG A 433 -7.94 31.58 -4.08
N VAL A 434 -8.15 30.34 -4.50
CA VAL A 434 -9.48 29.81 -4.86
C VAL A 434 -10.39 29.61 -3.63
N GLU A 435 -9.86 29.78 -2.41
CA GLU A 435 -10.61 29.69 -1.13
C GLU A 435 -10.90 31.04 -0.44
N GLU A 436 -11.10 32.14 -1.18
CA GLU A 436 -11.69 33.39 -0.64
C GLU A 436 -13.14 33.63 -1.07
#